data_AF-A0A656JQM8-F1
#
_entry.id   AF-A0A656JQM8-F1
#
_cell.length_a   1.000
_cell.length_b   1.000
_cell.length_c   1.000
_cell.angle_alpha   90.00
_cell.angle_beta   90.00
_cell.angle_gamma   90.00
#
_symmetry.space_group_name_H-M   'P 1'
#
loop_
_entity.id
_entity.type
_entity.pdbx_description
1 polymer ?
#
loop_
_entity_poly.entity_id
_entity_poly.type
_entity_poly.pdbx_seq_one_letter_code
_entity_poly.pdbx_strand_id
1 'polypeptide(L)'
;MVLPTDRIVAALEALLVSGDRVVLEGNNQKQADFLSRALAKVDPGKVHDLHMIMPSVGRAEHLDLFEQGIARKLDFSFAGTQSLRISQLLEDGLLEIGAIHTYIELYSRLVVDLIPNVVLAAGFMADRAGNIYTG
;
A
#
# COMPACT_ATOMS: atom_id res chain seq x y z
N MET A 1 3.70 17.13 14.06
CA MET A 1 4.99 16.41 14.12
C MET A 1 5.44 16.17 12.69
N VAL A 2 6.71 16.39 12.36
CA VAL A 2 7.25 16.13 11.01
C VAL A 2 8.20 14.94 11.11
N LEU A 3 8.03 13.94 10.23
CA LEU A 3 8.87 12.75 10.21
C LEU A 3 10.19 13.01 9.45
N PRO A 4 11.36 12.70 10.02
CA PRO A 4 12.62 12.74 9.29
C PRO A 4 12.65 11.70 8.17
N THR A 5 13.08 12.10 6.97
CA THR A 5 13.12 11.24 5.78
C THR A 5 13.96 9.97 5.98
N ASP A 6 15.11 10.09 6.65
CA ASP A 6 16.04 9.00 6.94
C ASP A 6 15.51 8.02 8.00
N ARG A 7 14.44 8.38 8.72
CA ARG A 7 13.79 7.57 9.75
C ARG A 7 12.45 6.99 9.31
N ILE A 8 12.10 7.11 8.02
CA ILE A 8 10.78 6.69 7.53
C ILE A 8 10.48 5.22 7.79
N VAL A 9 11.46 4.31 7.61
CA VAL A 9 11.27 2.87 7.83
C VAL A 9 10.95 2.59 9.30
N ALA A 10 11.72 3.17 10.22
CA ALA A 10 11.46 3.03 11.65
C ALA A 10 10.11 3.63 12.06
N ALA A 11 9.69 4.73 11.41
CA ALA A 11 8.36 5.29 11.63
C ALA A 11 7.25 4.37 11.12
N LEU A 12 7.41 3.76 9.95
CA LEU A 12 6.46 2.78 9.41
C LEU A 12 6.34 1.56 10.34
N GLU A 13 7.46 1.01 10.80
CA GLU A 13 7.48 -0.10 11.77
C GLU A 13 6.82 0.23 13.11
N ALA A 14 6.78 1.51 13.50
CA ALA A 14 6.16 1.96 14.74
C ALA A 14 4.68 2.34 14.59
N LEU A 15 4.26 2.70 13.38
CA LEU A 15 2.90 3.19 13.10
C LEU A 15 1.99 2.11 12.50
N LEU A 16 2.57 1.13 11.81
CA LEU A 16 1.85 -0.02 11.28
C LEU A 16 1.87 -1.17 12.27
N VAL A 17 0.78 -1.93 12.29
CA VAL A 17 0.65 -3.18 13.02
C VAL A 17 0.38 -4.31 12.03
N SER A 18 0.91 -5.51 12.29
CA SER A 18 0.62 -6.69 11.47
C SER A 18 -0.89 -6.91 11.31
N GLY A 19 -1.33 -7.20 10.08
CA GLY A 19 -2.74 -7.33 9.74
C GLY A 19 -3.49 -6.02 9.46
N ASP A 20 -2.83 -4.85 9.55
CA ASP A 20 -3.47 -3.57 9.20
C ASP A 20 -3.97 -3.55 7.76
N ARG A 21 -5.13 -2.91 7.56
CA ARG A 21 -5.62 -2.51 6.23
C ARG A 21 -4.92 -1.23 5.81
N VAL A 22 -4.04 -1.34 4.83
CA VAL A 22 -3.18 -0.25 4.37
C VAL A 22 -3.59 0.17 2.97
N VAL A 23 -4.11 1.39 2.85
CA VAL A 23 -4.25 2.03 1.55
C VAL A 23 -2.89 2.54 1.12
N LEU A 24 -2.37 2.04 0.02
CA LEU A 24 -1.14 2.54 -0.60
C LEU A 24 -1.48 3.23 -1.90
N GLU A 25 -1.18 4.52 -1.99
CA GLU A 25 -1.50 5.31 -3.16
C GLU A 25 -0.66 4.87 -4.38
N GLY A 26 -1.32 4.09 -5.24
CA GLY A 26 -1.04 4.02 -6.66
C GLY A 26 -2.31 4.41 -7.41
N ASN A 27 -2.37 5.63 -7.93
CA ASN A 27 -3.40 6.06 -8.88
C ASN A 27 -2.83 6.00 -10.31
N ASN A 28 -3.67 6.23 -11.32
CA ASN A 28 -3.25 6.07 -12.73
C ASN A 28 -2.03 6.91 -13.16
N GLN A 29 -1.64 7.94 -12.40
CA GLN A 29 -0.54 8.86 -12.75
C GLN A 29 0.38 9.17 -11.57
N LYS A 30 -0.16 9.33 -10.35
CA LYS A 30 0.60 9.61 -9.14
C LYS A 30 0.87 8.30 -8.38
N GLN A 31 2.02 8.22 -7.75
CA GLN A 31 2.48 7.05 -7.01
C GLN A 31 3.20 7.53 -5.76
N ALA A 32 2.85 7.01 -4.58
CA ALA A 32 3.58 7.27 -3.34
C ALA A 32 4.87 6.44 -3.27
N ASP A 33 5.73 6.61 -4.27
CA ASP A 33 6.86 5.72 -4.56
C ASP A 33 7.95 5.73 -3.48
N PHE A 34 8.15 6.86 -2.80
CA PHE A 34 9.04 6.93 -1.66
C PHE A 34 8.53 6.04 -0.51
N LEU A 35 7.21 6.08 -0.24
CA LEU A 35 6.60 5.30 0.83
C LEU A 35 6.50 3.82 0.46
N SER A 36 6.17 3.46 -0.77
CA SER A 36 6.14 2.05 -1.20
C SER A 36 7.50 1.38 -1.10
N ARG A 37 8.57 2.05 -1.58
CA ARG A 37 9.95 1.57 -1.45
C ARG A 37 10.46 1.54 -0.01
N ALA A 38 9.96 2.41 0.85
CA ALA A 38 10.27 2.37 2.28
C ALA A 38 9.55 1.23 2.99
N LEU A 39 8.28 0.98 2.62
CA LEU A 39 7.48 -0.12 3.15
C LEU A 39 8.11 -1.48 2.80
N ALA A 40 8.61 -1.65 1.58
CA ALA A 40 9.35 -2.86 1.17
C ALA A 40 10.74 -3.04 1.83
N LYS A 41 11.07 -2.23 2.85
CA LYS A 41 12.31 -2.33 3.65
C LYS A 41 12.04 -2.52 5.14
N VAL A 42 10.77 -2.58 5.56
CA VAL A 42 10.43 -2.85 6.97
C VAL A 42 10.79 -4.29 7.31
N ASP A 43 11.05 -4.53 8.59
CA ASP A 43 11.28 -5.88 9.11
C ASP A 43 9.97 -6.71 9.11
N PRO A 44 9.87 -7.80 8.31
CA PRO A 44 8.69 -8.66 8.30
C PRO A 44 8.46 -9.39 9.64
N GLY A 45 9.46 -9.45 10.53
CA GLY A 45 9.27 -9.93 11.90
C GLY A 45 8.48 -8.95 12.79
N LYS A 46 8.32 -7.70 12.36
CA LYS A 46 7.56 -6.65 13.08
C LYS A 46 6.24 -6.30 12.40
N VAL A 47 6.26 -6.23 11.08
CA VAL A 47 5.10 -5.86 10.25
C VAL A 47 4.91 -6.92 9.17
N HIS A 48 3.87 -7.71 9.30
CA HIS A 48 3.52 -8.78 8.36
C HIS A 48 2.01 -8.89 8.19
N ASP A 49 1.58 -9.75 7.26
CA ASP A 49 0.17 -10.02 6.98
C ASP A 49 -0.67 -8.77 6.65
N LEU A 50 -0.05 -7.69 6.16
CA LEU A 50 -0.79 -6.49 5.79
C LEU A 50 -1.85 -6.80 4.73
N HIS A 51 -3.00 -6.16 4.87
CA HIS A 51 -4.06 -6.16 3.86
C HIS A 51 -3.93 -4.88 3.03
N MET A 52 -3.32 -5.01 1.85
CA MET A 52 -3.09 -3.92 0.94
C MET A 52 -4.36 -3.58 0.16
N ILE A 53 -4.70 -2.29 0.14
CA ILE A 53 -5.79 -1.72 -0.63
C ILE A 53 -5.18 -0.73 -1.64
N MET A 54 -5.19 -1.09 -2.91
CA MET A 54 -4.43 -0.36 -3.94
C MET A 54 -5.30 -0.11 -5.17
N PRO A 55 -5.66 1.15 -5.49
CA PRO A 55 -6.42 1.43 -6.69
C PRO A 55 -5.71 0.87 -7.95
N SER A 56 -4.42 1.14 -8.08
CA SER A 56 -3.57 0.63 -9.15
C SER A 56 -2.30 -0.04 -8.62
N VAL A 57 -2.09 -1.29 -9.03
CA VAL A 57 -0.86 -2.06 -8.82
C VAL A 57 0.02 -1.90 -10.05
N GLY A 58 0.70 -0.76 -10.15
CA GLY A 58 1.49 -0.42 -11.34
C GLY A 58 3.00 -0.71 -11.22
N ARG A 59 3.53 -0.81 -10.00
CA ARG A 59 4.98 -0.87 -9.76
C ARG A 59 5.41 -2.21 -9.21
N ALA A 60 6.64 -2.61 -9.53
CA ALA A 60 7.20 -3.89 -9.08
C ALA A 60 7.27 -3.96 -7.55
N GLU A 61 7.68 -2.88 -6.87
CA GLU A 61 7.80 -2.85 -5.41
C GLU A 61 6.48 -3.02 -4.67
N HIS A 62 5.33 -2.88 -5.35
CA HIS A 62 4.04 -3.18 -4.74
C HIS A 62 3.88 -4.69 -4.48
N LEU A 63 4.45 -5.52 -5.36
CA LEU A 63 4.39 -6.97 -5.27
C LEU A 63 5.54 -7.56 -4.45
N ASP A 64 6.66 -6.84 -4.33
CA ASP A 64 7.76 -7.23 -3.44
C ASP A 64 7.29 -7.37 -1.98
N LEU A 65 6.27 -6.60 -1.57
CA LEU A 65 5.66 -6.72 -0.24
C LEU A 65 5.13 -8.12 0.07
N PHE A 66 4.60 -8.81 -0.94
CA PHE A 66 4.02 -10.15 -0.78
C PHE A 66 5.11 -11.21 -0.82
N GLU A 67 6.09 -11.07 -1.71
CA GLU A 67 7.26 -11.97 -1.77
C GLU A 67 8.09 -11.95 -0.48
N GLN A 68 8.16 -10.81 0.18
CA GLN A 68 8.90 -10.62 1.44
C GLN A 68 8.07 -10.96 2.69
N GLY A 69 6.81 -11.36 2.54
CA GLY A 69 5.93 -11.70 3.67
C GLY A 69 5.45 -10.49 4.50
N ILE A 70 5.61 -9.27 4.00
CA ILE A 70 5.13 -8.05 4.65
C ILE A 70 3.62 -7.91 4.44
N ALA A 71 3.13 -8.24 3.25
CA ALA A 71 1.72 -8.23 2.89
C ALA A 71 1.20 -9.62 2.57
N ARG A 72 -0.09 -9.84 2.84
CA ARG A 72 -0.76 -11.12 2.57
C ARG A 72 -1.93 -10.97 1.64
N LYS A 73 -2.78 -9.98 1.86
CA LYS A 73 -4.06 -9.80 1.15
C LYS A 73 -4.05 -8.55 0.28
N LEU A 74 -4.69 -8.61 -0.89
CA LEU A 74 -4.79 -7.52 -1.84
C LEU A 74 -6.23 -7.30 -2.32
N ASP A 75 -6.75 -6.08 -2.14
CA ASP A 75 -7.92 -5.57 -2.86
C ASP A 75 -7.46 -4.45 -3.82
N PHE A 76 -7.77 -4.57 -5.10
CA PHE A 76 -7.28 -3.64 -6.13
C PHE A 76 -8.26 -3.42 -7.28
N SER A 77 -8.02 -2.39 -8.11
CA SER A 77 -8.84 -2.12 -9.31
C SER A 77 -8.11 -2.33 -10.64
N PHE A 78 -6.83 -1.98 -10.72
CA PHE A 78 -6.07 -2.06 -11.97
C PHE A 78 -4.68 -2.68 -11.77
N ALA A 79 -4.34 -3.72 -12.54
CA ALA A 79 -3.05 -4.43 -12.44
C ALA A 79 -1.99 -4.03 -13.47
N GLY A 80 -2.36 -3.33 -14.55
CA GLY A 80 -1.42 -2.93 -15.62
C GLY A 80 -0.48 -4.06 -16.06
N THR A 81 0.83 -3.77 -16.06
CA THR A 81 1.91 -4.71 -16.43
C THR A 81 2.22 -5.75 -15.35
N GLN A 82 1.68 -5.61 -14.14
CA GLN A 82 1.93 -6.52 -13.02
C GLN A 82 0.96 -7.71 -12.98
N SER A 83 -0.02 -7.78 -13.88
CA SER A 83 -1.06 -8.83 -13.90
C SER A 83 -0.50 -10.26 -13.88
N LEU A 84 0.53 -10.55 -14.68
CA LEU A 84 1.17 -11.87 -14.72
C LEU A 84 1.82 -12.21 -13.38
N ARG A 85 2.51 -11.23 -12.75
CA ARG A 85 3.18 -11.43 -11.47
C ARG A 85 2.17 -11.60 -10.33
N ILE A 86 1.02 -10.91 -10.37
CA ILE A 86 -0.09 -11.14 -9.43
C ILE A 86 -0.55 -12.60 -9.52
N SER A 87 -0.77 -13.13 -10.73
CA SER A 87 -1.21 -14.52 -10.92
C SER A 87 -0.19 -15.52 -10.38
N GLN A 88 1.12 -15.28 -10.61
CA GLN A 88 2.18 -16.14 -10.10
C GLN A 88 2.21 -16.16 -8.56
N LEU A 89 2.13 -14.99 -7.92
CA LEU A 89 2.14 -14.90 -6.46
C LEU A 89 0.89 -15.51 -5.82
N LEU A 90 -0.24 -15.48 -6.52
CA LEU A 90 -1.46 -16.18 -6.11
C LEU A 90 -1.29 -17.70 -6.21
N GLU A 91 -0.70 -18.19 -7.31
CA GLU A 91 -0.41 -19.63 -7.52
C GLU A 91 0.60 -20.17 -6.49
N ASP A 92 1.65 -19.39 -6.20
CA ASP A 92 2.67 -19.72 -5.20
C ASP A 92 2.13 -19.60 -3.76
N GLY A 93 0.89 -19.12 -3.60
CA GLY A 93 0.24 -18.98 -2.29
C GLY A 93 0.89 -17.91 -1.42
N LEU A 94 1.54 -16.89 -2.01
CA LEU A 94 2.15 -15.75 -1.32
C LEU A 94 1.18 -14.55 -1.23
N LEU A 95 0.27 -14.43 -2.18
CA LEU A 95 -0.73 -13.35 -2.28
C LEU A 95 -2.16 -13.93 -2.23
N GLU A 96 -3.02 -13.34 -1.42
CA GLU A 96 -4.47 -13.60 -1.42
C GLU A 96 -5.21 -12.43 -2.07
N ILE A 97 -6.05 -12.71 -3.07
CA ILE A 97 -6.93 -11.68 -3.64
C ILE A 97 -8.21 -11.62 -2.81
N GLY A 98 -8.52 -10.43 -2.29
CA GLY A 98 -9.83 -10.14 -1.71
C GLY A 98 -10.90 -10.07 -2.80
N ALA A 99 -10.83 -9.03 -3.62
CA ALA A 99 -11.60 -8.89 -4.85
C ALA A 99 -10.93 -7.89 -5.81
N ILE A 100 -11.35 -7.95 -7.08
CA ILE A 100 -10.99 -6.98 -8.12
C ILE A 100 -12.19 -6.04 -8.29
N HIS A 101 -11.95 -4.75 -8.10
CA HIS A 101 -13.01 -3.73 -8.02
C HIS A 101 -12.95 -2.76 -9.18
N THR A 102 -14.03 -2.05 -9.44
CA THR A 102 -13.89 -0.74 -10.09
C THR A 102 -13.35 0.30 -9.10
N TYR A 103 -12.76 1.40 -9.58
CA TYR A 103 -12.18 2.42 -8.69
C TYR A 103 -13.19 2.97 -7.66
N ILE A 104 -14.38 3.35 -8.13
CA ILE A 104 -15.40 3.99 -7.27
C ILE A 104 -15.96 2.99 -6.26
N GLU A 105 -16.11 1.72 -6.66
CA GLU A 105 -16.50 0.64 -5.76
C GLU A 105 -15.46 0.46 -4.64
N LEU A 106 -14.17 0.37 -4.98
CA LEU A 106 -13.10 0.23 -3.99
C LEU A 106 -13.12 1.38 -2.98
N TYR A 107 -13.29 2.62 -3.44
CA TYR A 107 -13.39 3.79 -2.56
C TYR A 107 -14.63 3.76 -1.68
N SER A 108 -15.76 3.27 -2.21
CA SER A 108 -17.01 3.15 -1.44
C SER A 108 -16.87 2.16 -0.28
N ARG A 109 -16.06 1.11 -0.45
CA ARG A 109 -15.79 0.11 0.59
C ARG A 109 -14.96 0.65 1.76
N LEU A 110 -14.17 1.71 1.56
CA LEU A 110 -13.33 2.32 2.60
C LEU A 110 -14.12 2.91 3.78
N VAL A 111 -15.44 3.06 3.64
CA VAL A 111 -16.33 3.55 4.69
C VAL A 111 -17.35 2.50 5.15
N VAL A 112 -17.21 1.25 4.70
CA VAL A 112 -18.14 0.16 5.01
C VAL A 112 -17.40 -1.05 5.59
N ASP A 113 -16.64 -1.76 4.76
CA ASP A 113 -16.06 -3.06 5.11
C ASP A 113 -14.55 -3.17 4.85
N LEU A 114 -13.97 -2.21 4.12
CA LEU A 114 -12.53 -2.03 3.95
C LEU A 114 -12.03 -0.76 4.65
N ILE A 115 -12.59 -0.43 5.83
CA ILE A 115 -12.19 0.77 6.59
C ILE A 115 -10.69 0.71 6.90
N PRO A 116 -9.86 1.63 6.35
CA PRO A 116 -8.42 1.50 6.42
C PRO A 116 -7.89 1.89 7.80
N ASN A 117 -6.85 1.19 8.23
CA ASN A 117 -6.09 1.52 9.43
C ASN A 117 -5.07 2.63 9.11
N VAL A 118 -4.40 2.52 7.96
CA VAL A 118 -3.36 3.45 7.52
C VAL A 118 -3.56 3.81 6.05
N VAL A 119 -3.27 5.08 5.71
CA VAL A 119 -3.25 5.58 4.33
C VAL A 119 -1.89 6.19 4.04
N LEU A 120 -1.19 5.65 3.03
CA LEU A 120 0.09 6.13 2.53
C LEU A 120 -0.13 6.85 1.21
N ALA A 121 -0.12 8.19 1.24
CA ALA A 121 -0.41 9.06 0.10
C ALA A 121 0.71 10.07 -0.17
N ALA A 122 0.69 10.68 -1.37
CA ALA A 122 1.65 11.65 -1.87
C ALA A 122 0.99 12.99 -2.23
N GLY A 123 1.73 14.08 -2.05
CA GLY A 123 1.37 15.44 -2.47
C GLY A 123 2.61 16.22 -2.91
N PHE A 124 2.42 17.37 -3.54
CA PHE A 124 3.53 18.21 -4.02
C PHE A 124 4.18 19.00 -2.88
N MET A 125 3.36 19.58 -2.01
CA MET A 125 3.82 20.44 -0.91
C MET A 125 3.03 20.13 0.35
N ALA A 126 3.69 20.33 1.48
CA ALA A 126 3.07 20.27 2.80
C ALA A 126 3.61 21.39 3.68
N ASP A 127 2.75 21.98 4.50
CA ASP A 127 3.21 22.84 5.59
C ASP A 127 3.47 22.04 6.87
N ARG A 128 3.98 22.71 7.92
CA ARG A 128 4.29 22.04 9.20
C ARG A 128 3.03 21.68 10.01
N ALA A 129 1.86 22.20 9.65
CA ALA A 129 0.58 21.85 10.26
C ALA A 129 -0.03 20.59 9.62
N GLY A 130 0.49 20.17 8.47
CA GLY A 130 0.03 18.97 7.75
C GLY A 130 -0.98 19.27 6.65
N ASN A 131 -1.15 20.55 6.25
CA ASN A 131 -1.93 20.86 5.05
C ASN A 131 -1.16 20.37 3.83
N ILE A 132 -1.83 19.64 2.94
CA ILE A 132 -1.21 19.03 1.75
C ILE A 132 -1.78 19.68 0.49
N TYR A 133 -0.90 20.14 -0.39
CA TYR A 133 -1.23 20.57 -1.75
C TYR A 133 -0.92 19.43 -2.72
N THR A 134 -1.93 18.94 -3.43
CA THR A 134 -1.82 17.81 -4.36
C THR A 134 -1.82 18.20 -5.84
N GLY A 135 -1.97 19.49 -6.15
CA GLY A 135 -2.15 20.03 -7.50
C GLY A 135 -3.21 21.11 -7.54
#